data_AF-A0A7X6X4X7-F1
#
_entry.id   AF-A0A7X6X4X7-F1
#
_cell.length_a   1.000
_cell.length_b   1.000
_cell.length_c   1.000
_cell.angle_alpha   90.00
_cell.angle_beta   90.00
_cell.angle_gamma   90.00
#
_symmetry.space_group_name_H-M   'P 1'
#
loop_
_entity.id
_entity.type
_entity.pdbx_description
1 polymer ?
#
loop_
_entity_poly.entity_id
_entity_poly.type
_entity_poly.pdbx_seq_one_letter_code
_entity_poly.pdbx_strand_id
1 'polypeptide(L)' 'MYILIVARGYPTDKYKMNGIFEFDQAKALAQAGHKVVYAAIDARSIRRWRKWGLENFTKDGVYVEAIN' A
#
# COMPACT_ATOMS: atom_id res chain seq x y z
N MET A 1 -7.20 6.58 -16.46
CA MET A 1 -5.85 6.01 -16.66
C MET A 1 -5.64 4.89 -15.64
N TYR A 2 -4.82 3.89 -15.98
CA TYR A 2 -4.33 2.90 -15.02
C TYR A 2 -2.97 3.36 -14.48
N ILE A 3 -2.82 3.35 -13.16
CA ILE A 3 -1.62 3.84 -12.47
C ILE A 3 -1.17 2.77 -11.49
N LEU A 4 0.09 2.36 -11.61
CA LEU A 4 0.76 1.50 -10.64
C LEU A 4 1.69 2.35 -9.77
N ILE A 5 1.47 2.31 -8.46
CA ILE A 5 2.36 2.93 -7.47
C ILE A 5 3.12 1.81 -6.78
N VAL A 6 4.45 1.88 -6.81
CA VAL A 6 5.32 0.93 -6.12
C VAL A 6 5.90 1.60 -4.90
N ALA A 7 5.70 0.97 -3.74
CA ALA A 7 6.12 1.52 -2.46
C ALA A 7 6.76 0.47 -1.56
N ARG A 8 7.48 0.97 -0.55
CA ARG A 8 8.15 0.20 0.50
C ARG A 8 7.23 -0.22 1.65
N GLY A 9 5.93 0.03 1.52
CA GLY A 9 4.93 -0.23 2.56
C GLY A 9 3.68 0.62 2.40
N TYR A 10 2.72 0.39 3.29
CA TYR A 10 1.45 1.12 3.38
C TYR A 10 1.07 1.35 4.84
N PRO A 11 0.20 2.34 5.12
CA PRO A 11 -0.22 2.66 6.47
C PRO A 11 -1.14 1.57 7.04
N THR A 12 -0.75 1.01 8.18
CA THR A 12 -1.51 0.03 8.97
C THR A 12 -1.91 0.61 10.33
N ASP A 13 -2.82 -0.02 11.05
CA ASP A 13 -3.26 0.46 12.38
C ASP A 13 -2.08 0.62 13.35
N LYS A 14 -1.11 -0.31 13.28
CA LYS A 14 0.10 -0.29 14.10
C LYS A 14 1.17 0.68 13.56
N TYR A 15 1.28 0.85 12.24
CA TYR A 15 2.32 1.66 11.60
C TYR A 15 1.69 2.70 10.66
N LYS A 16 1.02 3.69 11.24
CA LYS A 16 0.28 4.72 10.49
C LYS A 16 1.15 5.55 9.55
N MET A 17 2.41 5.79 9.90
CA MET A 17 3.33 6.62 9.10
C MET A 17 4.06 5.87 7.99
N ASN A 18 3.91 4.54 7.92
CA ASN A 18 4.67 3.75 6.97
C ASN A 18 4.08 3.88 5.56
N GLY A 19 4.84 4.42 4.61
CA GLY A 19 4.36 4.60 3.23
C GLY A 19 3.13 5.51 3.13
N ILE A 20 2.90 6.37 4.13
CA ILE A 20 1.72 7.23 4.20
C ILE A 20 1.71 8.27 3.08
N PHE A 21 2.88 8.78 2.71
CA PHE A 21 3.01 9.81 1.69
C PHE A 21 2.57 9.30 0.31
N GLU A 22 3.11 8.17 -0.12
CA GLU A 22 2.77 7.52 -1.37
C GLU A 22 1.30 7.07 -1.38
N PHE A 23 0.79 6.61 -0.23
CA PHE A 23 -0.61 6.18 -0.09
C PHE A 23 -1.59 7.36 -0.13
N ASP A 24 -1.25 8.51 0.41
CA ASP A 24 -2.06 9.73 0.30
C ASP A 24 -2.15 10.22 -1.14
N GLN A 25 -1.05 10.15 -1.90
CA GLN A 25 -1.07 10.43 -3.33
C GLN A 25 -1.92 9.42 -4.10
N ALA A 26 -1.84 8.13 -3.75
CA ALA A 26 -2.67 7.09 -4.34
C ALA A 26 -4.17 7.35 -4.15
N LYS A 27 -4.58 7.75 -2.94
CA LYS A 27 -5.96 8.14 -2.63
C LYS A 27 -6.41 9.33 -3.47
N ALA A 28 -5.58 10.37 -3.58
CA ALA A 28 -5.92 11.54 -4.39
C ALA A 28 -6.14 11.16 -5.87
N LEU A 29 -5.30 10.29 -6.43
CA LEU A 29 -5.45 9.79 -7.80
C LEU A 29 -6.70 8.92 -7.98
N ALA A 30 -7.02 8.07 -7.01
CA ALA A 30 -8.24 7.28 -7.01
C ALA A 30 -9.49 8.16 -6.95
N GLN A 31 -9.49 9.20 -6.09
CA GLN A 31 -10.56 10.19 -5.99
C GLN A 31 -10.73 11.02 -7.27
N ALA A 32 -9.64 11.26 -8.01
CA ALA A 32 -9.68 11.89 -9.33
C ALA A 32 -10.25 10.97 -10.44
N GLY A 33 -10.70 9.75 -10.10
CA GLY A 33 -11.31 8.81 -11.04
C GLY A 33 -10.31 7.94 -11.80
N HIS A 34 -9.06 7.87 -11.35
CA HIS A 34 -8.07 6.96 -11.93
C HIS A 34 -8.13 5.58 -11.28
N LYS A 35 -7.81 4.54 -12.05
CA LYS A 35 -7.68 3.18 -11.52
C LYS A 35 -6.27 3.00 -10.97
N VAL A 36 -6.14 3.00 -9.65
CA VAL A 36 -4.86 2.95 -8.95
C VAL A 36 -4.65 1.56 -8.34
N VAL A 37 -3.51 0.95 -8.69
CA VAL A 37 -2.98 -0.25 -8.04
C VAL A 37 -1.76 0.17 -7.23
N TYR A 38 -1.73 -0.22 -5.96
CA TYR A 38 -0.66 0.11 -5.03
C TYR A 38 0.07 -1.18 -4.64
N ALA A 39 1.25 -1.37 -5.19
CA ALA A 39 2.11 -2.52 -4.89
C ALA A 39 3.10 -2.16 -3.77
N ALA A 40 3.02 -2.85 -2.64
CA ALA A 40 3.85 -2.59 -1.47
C ALA A 40 4.73 -3.81 -1.13
N ILE A 41 6.01 -3.58 -0.87
CA ILE A 41 6.90 -4.62 -0.34
C ILE A 41 7.42 -4.14 1.03
N ASP A 42 6.91 -4.73 2.11
CA ASP A 42 7.37 -4.42 3.47
C ASP A 42 8.50 -5.36 3.91
N ALA A 43 9.74 -5.04 3.50
CA ALA A 43 10.92 -5.78 3.90
C ALA A 43 11.22 -5.75 5.42
N ARG A 44 10.47 -5.00 6.23
CA ARG A 44 10.68 -4.95 7.70
C ARG A 44 10.21 -6.22 8.40
N SER A 45 9.42 -7.06 7.75
CA SER A 45 8.99 -8.34 8.33
C SER A 45 10.10 -9.39 8.37
N ILE A 46 11.08 -9.31 7.46
CA ILE A 46 12.33 -10.09 7.52
C ILE A 46 13.05 -9.86 8.85
N ARG A 47 13.04 -8.61 9.33
CA ARG A 47 13.74 -8.24 10.58
C ARG A 47 12.93 -8.52 11.85
N ARG A 48 11.61 -8.73 11.77
CA ARG A 48 10.72 -8.69 12.95
C ARG A 48 9.75 -9.88 13.12
N TRP A 49 9.92 -10.98 12.38
CA TRP A 49 9.15 -12.23 12.56
C TRP A 49 7.63 -11.98 12.57
N ARG A 50 7.12 -11.28 11.55
CA ARG A 50 5.68 -10.99 11.42
C ARG A 50 4.98 -12.08 10.61
N LYS A 51 3.66 -12.03 10.51
CA LYS A 51 2.92 -12.84 9.53
C LYS A 51 3.42 -12.46 8.13
N TRP A 52 4.11 -13.42 7.52
CA TRP A 52 4.60 -13.31 6.16
C TRP A 52 3.50 -13.72 5.18
N GLY A 53 3.39 -13.01 4.06
CA GLY A 53 2.47 -13.42 3.01
C GLY A 53 2.11 -12.33 2.02
N LEU A 54 1.39 -12.76 0.98
CA LEU A 54 0.71 -11.89 0.04
C LEU A 54 -0.62 -11.46 0.64
N GLU A 55 -0.87 -10.16 0.67
CA GLU A 55 -2.12 -9.55 1.08
C GLU A 55 -2.67 -8.73 -0.09
N ASN A 56 -3.92 -8.98 -0.45
CA ASN A 56 -4.67 -8.15 -1.38
C ASN A 56 -5.92 -7.60 -0.70
N PHE A 57 -6.16 -6.29 -0.86
CA PHE A 57 -7.34 -5.64 -0.30
C PHE A 57 -7.57 -4.28 -0.95
N THR A 58 -8.77 -3.75 -0.80
CA THR A 58 -9.08 -2.36 -1.19
C THR A 58 -9.20 -1.51 0.05
N LYS A 59 -8.45 -0.41 0.09
CA LYS A 59 -8.46 0.56 1.20
C LYS A 59 -8.59 1.97 0.65
N ASP A 60 -9.57 2.72 1.14
CA ASP A 60 -9.80 4.12 0.76
C ASP A 60 -9.92 4.34 -0.76
N GLY A 61 -10.51 3.38 -1.48
CA GLY A 61 -10.65 3.41 -2.94
C GLY A 61 -9.40 3.02 -3.74
N VAL A 62 -8.32 2.64 -3.06
CA VAL A 62 -7.06 2.17 -3.66
C VAL A 62 -6.98 0.65 -3.53
N TYR A 63 -6.72 -0.05 -4.64
CA TYR A 63 -6.43 -1.48 -4.60
C TYR A 63 -4.97 -1.71 -4.20
N VAL A 64 -4.74 -2.50 -3.17
CA VAL A 64 -3.42 -2.74 -2.58
C VAL A 64 -3.03 -4.21 -2.78
N GLU A 65 -1.82 -4.41 -3.28
CA GLU A 65 -1.13 -5.70 -3.35
C GLU A 65 0.14 -5.59 -2.51
N ALA A 66 0.19 -6.29 -1.38
CA ALA A 66 1.28 -6.18 -0.44
C ALA A 66 1.98 -7.51 -0.21
N ILE A 67 3.31 -7.47 -0.12
CA ILE A 67 4.12 -8.54 0.44
C ILE A 67 4.58 -8.05 1.81
N ASN A 68 4.05 -8.68 2.86
CA ASN A 68 4.52 -8.50 4.22
C ASN A 68 5.54 -9.56 4.58
#